data_AF-A0A9P0GUG9-F1
#
_entry.id   AF-A0A9P0GUG9-F1
#
_cell.length_a   1.000
_cell.length_b   1.000
_cell.length_c   1.000
_cell.angle_alpha   90.00
_cell.angle_beta   90.00
_cell.angle_gamma   90.00
#
_symmetry.space_group_name_H-M   'P 1'
#
loop_
_entity.id
_entity.type
_entity.pdbx_description
1 polymer ?
#
loop_
_entity_poly.entity_id
_entity_poly.type
_entity_poly.pdbx_seq_one_letter_code
_entity_poly.pdbx_strand_id
1 'polypeptide(L)'
;MLLGVLSLLLLGSRRPAVMLLAVLSLLLAPVSPLVVSVKKCCPQESSLYLSGGQAECLESAHTWRYMNFSFGFSPRCNNTHQLALQGTNASCIDNLNGTDSIVALNCESDEEKFVVPSVNYLRKCCPVDRVYDSFLQTCWGEQKPSLPTPLVNVLLHNAEGVVDVEVGAPQCPWDEVLVDHLVPVGNVYRHQSASITFVSRGKNYTMNPDEVCVDRTERQNQLVVRTCEDQRIACKNHTCIRKCCPEGMSYFEEESTQCIPSNRSILLMKVFNASGQRPRPVAPRNPAYWYDIDCPFGKYLEETAESYHLDLDGSIYARDGTKTELGFFCVENVYNGNISFFKDGDFVFFCFPPTEKPYLPLWNTVGMMVSAFFLLLTLLVYCSLPSLQNLHGKTLMCHVACLFAAYSGLVTVQLITDQLLAQLCVIMGNYERLYLFILFRTNSKRKYL
;
A
#
# COMPACT_ATOMS: atom_id res chain seq x y z
N MET A 1 35.85 9.23 47.51
CA MET A 1 35.37 10.30 48.42
C MET A 1 34.61 9.82 49.67
N LEU A 2 34.30 8.53 49.85
CA LEU A 2 33.56 8.04 51.04
C LEU A 2 34.42 7.74 52.28
N LEU A 3 35.74 7.53 52.14
CA LEU A 3 36.62 7.20 53.27
C LEU A 3 37.08 8.43 54.09
N GLY A 4 36.92 9.66 53.56
CA GLY A 4 37.32 10.89 54.23
C GLY A 4 36.26 11.51 55.16
N VAL A 5 34.99 11.14 54.99
CA VAL A 5 33.87 11.74 55.73
C VAL A 5 33.61 11.02 57.06
N LEU A 6 33.99 9.74 57.17
CA LEU A 6 33.79 8.97 58.40
C LEU A 6 34.68 9.43 59.58
N SER A 7 35.84 10.02 59.28
CA SER A 7 36.82 10.43 60.30
C SER A 7 36.46 11.74 61.01
N LEU A 8 35.56 12.54 60.45
CA LEU A 8 35.14 13.84 61.02
C LEU A 8 33.91 13.74 61.94
N LEU A 9 33.24 12.58 62.03
CA LEU A 9 32.02 12.40 62.82
C LEU A 9 32.25 11.83 64.23
N LEU A 10 33.49 11.46 64.58
CA LEU A 10 33.83 10.86 65.88
C LEU A 10 34.33 11.88 66.93
N LEU A 11 34.52 13.15 66.56
CA LEU A 11 34.95 14.20 67.48
C LEU A 11 33.81 15.17 67.78
N GLY A 12 33.01 14.81 68.79
CA GLY A 12 32.25 15.75 69.59
C GLY A 12 30.83 16.10 69.10
N SER A 13 29.85 15.24 69.39
CA SER A 13 28.45 15.68 69.49
C SER A 13 27.67 14.89 70.54
N ARG A 14 27.11 15.62 71.50
CA ARG A 14 26.46 15.13 72.74
C ARG A 14 24.96 14.82 72.55
N ARG A 15 24.51 14.33 71.39
CA ARG A 15 23.08 14.03 71.16
C ARG A 15 22.87 12.73 70.36
N PRO A 16 22.70 11.58 71.03
CA PRO A 16 22.51 10.29 70.36
C PRO A 16 21.24 10.22 69.50
N ALA A 17 20.21 11.00 69.83
CA ALA A 17 18.95 11.03 69.07
C ALA A 17 19.08 11.66 67.67
N VAL A 18 19.96 12.66 67.49
CA VAL A 18 20.15 13.33 66.20
C VAL A 18 20.98 12.47 65.25
N MET A 19 21.94 11.71 65.79
CA MET A 19 22.75 10.77 65.02
C MET A 19 21.92 9.58 64.54
N LEU A 20 21.00 9.07 65.38
CA LEU A 20 20.08 8.01 64.99
C LEU A 20 19.12 8.46 63.88
N LEU A 21 18.57 9.68 63.97
CA LEU A 21 17.70 10.27 62.95
C LEU A 21 18.42 10.50 61.61
N ALA A 22 19.69 10.90 61.62
CA ALA A 22 20.48 11.09 60.41
C ALA A 22 20.86 9.77 59.72
N VAL A 23 21.13 8.72 60.50
CA VAL A 23 21.39 7.38 59.95
C VAL A 23 20.09 6.74 59.44
N LEU A 24 18.97 6.93 60.15
CA LEU A 24 17.66 6.43 59.72
C LEU A 24 17.16 7.15 58.45
N SER A 25 17.44 8.44 58.29
CA SER A 25 17.10 9.20 57.07
C SER A 25 17.98 8.85 55.87
N LEU A 26 19.24 8.44 56.08
CA LEU A 26 20.07 7.87 55.02
C LEU A 26 19.66 6.44 54.63
N LEU A 27 19.15 5.64 55.58
CA LEU A 27 18.62 4.29 55.31
C LEU A 27 17.21 4.30 54.70
N LEU A 28 16.47 5.40 54.84
CA LEU A 28 15.14 5.62 54.26
C LEU A 28 15.16 6.51 53.01
N ALA A 29 16.35 6.89 52.52
CA ALA A 29 16.45 7.51 51.21
C ALA A 29 15.85 6.52 50.19
N PRO A 30 14.78 6.87 49.47
CA PRO A 30 14.22 5.99 48.46
C PRO A 30 15.34 5.72 47.46
N VAL A 31 15.77 4.46 47.39
CA VAL A 31 16.55 3.97 46.26
C VAL A 31 15.61 4.14 45.08
N SER A 32 15.73 5.27 44.37
CA SER A 32 15.14 5.42 43.07
C SER A 32 15.61 4.20 42.28
N PRO A 33 14.69 3.34 41.77
CA PRO A 33 15.11 2.24 40.93
C PRO A 33 15.95 2.87 39.83
N LEU A 34 17.15 2.33 39.59
CA LEU A 34 17.95 2.75 38.45
C LEU A 34 17.06 2.54 37.23
N VAL A 35 16.53 3.63 36.68
CA VAL A 35 15.73 3.59 35.48
C VAL A 35 16.71 3.29 34.36
N VAL A 36 16.83 2.02 34.01
CA VAL A 36 17.67 1.57 32.89
C VAL A 36 17.03 2.14 31.63
N SER A 37 17.63 3.21 31.11
CA SER A 37 17.24 3.83 29.85
C SER A 37 18.04 3.19 28.73
N VAL A 38 17.36 2.77 27.68
CA VAL A 38 17.98 2.27 26.46
C VAL A 38 18.16 3.44 25.51
N LYS A 39 19.33 3.55 24.89
CA LYS A 39 19.61 4.59 23.89
C LYS A 39 19.39 4.02 22.49
N LYS A 40 18.32 4.45 21.82
CA LYS A 40 18.05 4.13 20.42
C LYS A 40 18.76 5.13 19.52
N CYS A 41 19.35 4.70 18.40
CA CYS A 41 20.13 5.62 17.56
C CYS A 41 19.23 6.68 16.89
N CYS A 42 18.09 6.25 16.38
CA CYS A 42 17.08 7.06 15.72
C CYS A 42 15.83 7.21 16.60
N PRO A 43 15.02 8.28 16.40
CA PRO A 43 13.71 8.40 17.03
C PRO A 43 12.78 7.20 16.73
N GLN A 44 11.63 7.17 17.40
CA GLN A 44 10.59 6.18 17.10
C GLN A 44 10.12 6.30 15.65
N GLU A 45 9.64 5.20 15.06
CA GLU A 45 9.16 5.13 13.67
C GLU A 45 10.26 5.45 12.64
N SER A 46 11.53 5.34 13.03
CA SER A 46 12.69 5.51 12.17
C SER A 46 13.75 4.47 12.49
N SER A 47 14.53 4.07 11.50
CA SER A 47 15.63 3.10 11.63
C SER A 47 16.94 3.71 11.17
N LEU A 48 18.06 3.12 11.61
CA LEU A 48 19.39 3.56 11.24
C LEU A 48 19.74 3.06 9.83
N TYR A 49 20.11 3.97 8.94
CA TYR A 49 20.59 3.65 7.60
C TYR A 49 22.09 3.98 7.50
N LEU A 50 22.89 3.04 7.00
CA LEU A 50 24.34 3.20 6.87
C LEU A 50 24.75 3.17 5.40
N SER A 51 25.19 4.30 4.87
CA SER A 51 25.67 4.43 3.49
C SER A 51 26.99 5.19 3.43
N GLY A 52 28.03 4.59 2.83
CA GLY A 52 29.31 5.27 2.62
C GLY A 52 30.03 5.75 3.90
N GLY A 53 29.75 5.17 5.06
CA GLY A 53 30.28 5.62 6.35
C GLY A 53 29.56 6.83 6.96
N GLN A 54 28.37 7.18 6.45
CA GLN A 54 27.46 8.11 7.12
C GLN A 54 26.26 7.34 7.68
N ALA A 55 25.83 7.78 8.86
CA ALA A 55 24.66 7.26 9.55
C ALA A 55 23.52 8.29 9.45
N GLU A 56 22.38 7.85 8.93
CA GLU A 56 21.17 8.65 8.81
C GLU A 56 19.98 7.90 9.41
N CYS A 57 18.91 8.63 9.73
CA CYS A 57 17.67 8.05 10.24
C CYS A 57 16.59 8.22 9.19
N LEU A 58 16.03 7.10 8.72
CA LEU A 58 14.95 7.08 7.73
C LEU A 58 13.70 6.46 8.36
N GLU A 59 12.53 6.85 7.88
CA GLU A 59 11.25 6.29 8.34
C GLU A 59 11.22 4.76 8.14
N SER A 60 10.60 4.07 9.10
CA SER A 60 10.52 2.60 9.09
C SER A 60 9.29 2.13 9.87
N ALA A 61 8.84 0.90 9.60
CA ALA A 61 7.67 0.31 10.26
C ALA A 61 7.91 -0.14 11.72
N HIS A 62 9.11 0.08 12.27
CA HIS A 62 9.53 -0.36 13.60
C HIS A 62 9.19 0.66 14.70
N THR A 63 8.62 0.16 15.80
CA THR A 63 8.35 0.92 17.02
C THR A 63 8.85 0.17 18.23
N TRP A 64 9.70 0.80 19.04
CA TRP A 64 10.31 0.19 20.20
C TRP A 64 9.49 0.47 21.46
N ARG A 65 9.16 -0.59 22.20
CA ARG A 65 8.32 -0.56 23.41
C ARG A 65 9.03 -1.27 24.56
N TYR A 66 8.52 -1.03 25.77
CA TYR A 66 9.06 -1.54 27.04
C TYR A 66 10.46 -0.98 27.31
N MET A 67 10.66 -0.37 28.48
CA MET A 67 11.77 0.52 28.85
C MET A 67 11.61 1.99 28.42
N ASN A 68 12.41 2.83 29.06
CA ASN A 68 12.53 4.23 28.72
C ASN A 68 13.61 4.40 27.65
N PHE A 69 13.33 5.26 26.67
CA PHE A 69 14.21 5.49 25.53
C PHE A 69 14.80 6.89 25.58
N SER A 70 16.11 6.97 25.33
CA SER A 70 16.78 8.17 24.85
C SER A 70 17.16 7.97 23.38
N PHE A 71 17.35 9.06 22.64
CA PHE A 71 17.57 9.01 21.19
C PHE A 71 18.87 9.71 20.79
N GLY A 72 19.44 9.28 19.67
CA GLY A 72 20.56 9.93 19.01
C GLY A 72 21.90 9.24 19.22
N PHE A 73 22.88 9.68 18.44
CA PHE A 73 24.28 9.27 18.51
C PHE A 73 25.18 10.48 18.24
N SER A 74 26.46 10.39 18.62
CA SER A 74 27.41 11.48 18.41
C SER A 74 27.63 11.75 16.91
N PRO A 75 27.58 13.02 16.45
CA PRO A 75 27.81 13.38 15.05
C PRO A 75 29.26 13.14 14.58
N ARG A 76 30.17 12.76 15.48
CA ARG A 76 31.57 12.38 15.17
C ARG A 76 31.83 10.88 15.36
N CYS A 77 30.78 10.05 15.35
CA CYS A 77 30.93 8.61 15.47
C CYS A 77 31.74 8.05 14.26
N ASN A 78 32.98 7.64 14.50
CA ASN A 78 33.84 7.03 13.49
C ASN A 78 33.55 5.52 13.48
N ASN A 79 32.93 5.02 12.42
CA ASN A 79 32.04 3.87 12.49
C ASN A 79 32.72 2.52 12.75
N THR A 80 32.27 1.83 13.80
CA THR A 80 32.14 0.38 13.82
C THR A 80 30.76 0.04 14.36
N HIS A 81 30.03 -0.82 13.65
CA HIS A 81 28.79 -1.39 14.13
C HIS A 81 28.98 -2.90 14.23
N GLN A 82 28.25 -3.50 15.16
CA GLN A 82 28.20 -4.95 15.33
C GLN A 82 26.74 -5.36 15.57
N LEU A 83 26.45 -6.65 15.49
CA LEU A 83 25.13 -7.14 15.92
C LEU A 83 24.90 -6.80 17.40
N ALA A 84 23.71 -6.30 17.72
CA ALA A 84 23.33 -5.95 19.09
C ALA A 84 23.04 -7.22 19.90
N LEU A 85 24.10 -7.82 20.45
CA LEU A 85 23.97 -8.99 21.32
C LEU A 85 23.73 -8.56 22.77
N GLN A 86 22.82 -9.25 23.46
CA GLN A 86 22.55 -9.03 24.88
C GLN A 86 23.85 -9.07 25.69
N GLY A 87 24.03 -8.11 26.60
CA GLY A 87 25.20 -8.02 27.46
C GLY A 87 26.40 -7.28 26.85
N THR A 88 26.35 -6.91 25.57
CA THR A 88 27.41 -6.10 24.95
C THR A 88 27.25 -4.62 25.29
N ASN A 89 28.35 -3.87 25.28
CA ASN A 89 28.29 -2.41 25.48
C ASN A 89 28.09 -1.69 24.15
N ALA A 90 27.14 -0.76 24.11
CA ALA A 90 26.82 0.03 22.94
C ALA A 90 26.63 1.51 23.30
N SER A 91 26.91 2.40 22.35
CA SER A 91 26.56 3.82 22.45
C SER A 91 25.08 4.03 22.12
N CYS A 92 24.56 3.32 21.13
CA CYS A 92 23.14 3.22 20.82
C CYS A 92 22.88 1.90 20.07
N ILE A 93 21.62 1.43 20.08
CA ILE A 93 21.17 0.30 19.27
C ILE A 93 20.01 0.71 18.37
N ASP A 94 19.90 0.11 17.19
CA ASP A 94 18.77 0.35 16.29
C ASP A 94 18.64 -0.74 15.22
N ASN A 95 17.49 -0.78 14.55
CA ASN A 95 17.29 -1.55 13.32
C ASN A 95 18.19 -1.01 12.20
N LEU A 96 18.87 -1.90 11.47
CA LEU A 96 19.74 -1.54 10.35
C LEU A 96 18.95 -1.56 9.04
N ASN A 97 19.01 -0.47 8.29
CA ASN A 97 18.42 -0.30 6.97
C ASN A 97 16.93 -0.65 6.91
N GLY A 98 16.19 -0.42 8.02
CA GLY A 98 14.78 -0.77 8.13
C GLY A 98 14.49 -2.28 8.14
N THR A 99 15.49 -3.11 8.46
CA THR A 99 15.35 -4.56 8.62
C THR A 99 15.20 -4.94 10.09
N ASP A 100 14.80 -6.19 10.34
CA ASP A 100 14.72 -6.77 11.69
C ASP A 100 16.11 -6.97 12.36
N SER A 101 17.19 -6.73 11.61
CA SER A 101 18.56 -6.83 12.14
C SER A 101 18.89 -5.63 13.01
N ILE A 102 19.07 -5.88 14.30
CA ILE A 102 19.43 -4.85 15.27
C ILE A 102 20.95 -4.77 15.39
N VAL A 103 21.48 -3.56 15.21
CA VAL A 103 22.90 -3.26 15.33
C VAL A 103 23.19 -2.37 16.52
N ALA A 104 24.37 -2.56 17.10
CA ALA A 104 24.95 -1.71 18.10
C ALA A 104 26.00 -0.80 17.46
N LEU A 105 25.79 0.51 17.57
CA LEU A 105 26.79 1.51 17.24
C LEU A 105 27.71 1.72 18.43
N ASN A 106 29.02 1.70 18.16
CA ASN A 106 30.04 1.88 19.19
C ASN A 106 30.88 3.12 18.86
N CYS A 107 30.48 4.26 19.41
CA CYS A 107 31.17 5.53 19.19
C CYS A 107 32.28 5.71 20.22
N GLU A 108 33.51 5.97 19.77
CA GLU A 108 34.65 6.26 20.66
C GLU A 108 34.45 7.55 21.47
N SER A 109 33.69 8.51 20.92
CA SER A 109 33.39 9.79 21.56
C SER A 109 32.41 9.69 22.73
N ASP A 110 31.70 8.57 22.87
CA ASP A 110 30.64 8.43 23.84
C ASP A 110 31.20 7.80 25.12
N GLU A 111 31.36 8.62 26.16
CA GLU A 111 31.86 8.19 27.48
C GLU A 111 30.85 7.29 28.20
N GLU A 112 29.55 7.49 27.97
CA GLU A 112 28.47 6.69 28.54
C GLU A 112 27.97 5.67 27.51
N LYS A 113 28.37 4.41 27.72
CA LYS A 113 27.82 3.24 27.02
C LYS A 113 26.88 2.51 27.96
N PHE A 114 25.89 1.84 27.39
CA PHE A 114 24.97 1.00 28.14
C PHE A 114 25.12 -0.47 27.72
N VAL A 115 24.71 -1.36 28.62
CA VAL A 115 24.65 -2.78 28.35
C VAL A 115 23.38 -3.06 27.56
N VAL A 116 23.54 -3.63 26.37
CA VAL A 116 22.43 -3.99 25.48
C VAL A 116 21.51 -4.99 26.20
N PRO A 117 20.22 -4.67 26.39
CA PRO A 117 19.27 -5.58 27.00
C PRO A 117 18.89 -6.72 26.04
N SER A 118 18.10 -7.68 26.50
CA SER A 118 17.40 -8.58 25.58
C SER A 118 16.49 -7.76 24.67
N VAL A 119 16.50 -8.05 23.37
CA VAL A 119 15.56 -7.46 22.42
C VAL A 119 14.65 -8.54 21.88
N ASN A 120 13.36 -8.33 22.04
CA ASN A 120 12.31 -9.22 21.56
C ASN A 120 11.68 -8.60 20.33
N TYR A 121 11.40 -9.43 19.34
CA TYR A 121 10.70 -9.00 18.14
C TYR A 121 9.27 -9.57 18.10
N LEU A 122 8.34 -8.75 17.59
CA LEU A 122 6.95 -9.10 17.33
C LEU A 122 6.41 -8.29 16.15
N ARG A 123 5.99 -8.96 15.07
CA ARG A 123 5.26 -8.33 13.98
C ARG A 123 3.75 -8.29 14.26
N LYS A 124 3.18 -7.08 14.35
CA LYS A 124 1.75 -6.83 14.44
C LYS A 124 1.14 -6.66 13.07
N CYS A 125 -0.08 -7.16 12.87
CA CYS A 125 -0.78 -6.92 11.59
C CYS A 125 -1.30 -5.48 11.49
N CYS A 126 -1.76 -4.90 12.60
CA CYS A 126 -2.32 -3.56 12.63
C CYS A 126 -1.43 -2.56 13.39
N PRO A 127 -1.62 -1.26 13.14
CA PRO A 127 -1.00 -0.22 13.94
C PRO A 127 -1.22 -0.44 15.44
N VAL A 128 -0.29 0.05 16.26
CA VAL A 128 -0.22 -0.28 17.70
C VAL A 128 -1.48 0.11 18.48
N ASP A 129 -2.18 1.14 18.02
CA ASP A 129 -3.42 1.68 18.57
C ASP A 129 -4.70 1.07 17.96
N ARG A 130 -4.57 0.08 17.06
CA ARG A 130 -5.68 -0.57 16.39
C ARG A 130 -5.71 -2.09 16.65
N VAL A 131 -6.89 -2.65 16.40
CA VAL A 131 -7.14 -4.10 16.37
C VAL A 131 -7.60 -4.48 14.97
N TYR A 132 -7.42 -5.75 14.63
CA TYR A 132 -7.85 -6.29 13.36
C TYR A 132 -9.37 -6.52 13.34
N ASP A 133 -10.06 -6.03 12.32
CA ASP A 133 -11.47 -6.33 12.09
C ASP A 133 -11.56 -7.65 11.31
N SER A 134 -11.93 -8.73 12.00
CA SER A 134 -11.99 -10.05 11.38
C SER A 134 -13.15 -10.24 10.41
N PHE A 135 -14.14 -9.35 10.40
CA PHE A 135 -15.27 -9.39 9.47
C PHE A 135 -14.94 -8.67 8.17
N LEU A 136 -14.29 -7.50 8.27
CA LEU A 136 -13.89 -6.69 7.12
C LEU A 136 -12.48 -7.03 6.61
N GLN A 137 -11.74 -7.90 7.31
CA GLN A 137 -10.37 -8.28 7.02
C GLN A 137 -9.40 -7.10 6.85
N THR A 138 -9.53 -6.11 7.74
CA THR A 138 -8.77 -4.86 7.68
C THR A 138 -8.42 -4.33 9.06
N CYS A 139 -7.38 -3.50 9.13
CA CYS A 139 -7.05 -2.74 10.33
C CYS A 139 -7.89 -1.48 10.50
N TRP A 140 -8.68 -1.08 9.49
CA TRP A 140 -9.36 0.21 9.44
C TRP A 140 -10.87 0.15 9.69
N GLY A 141 -11.37 -0.98 10.21
CA GLY A 141 -12.77 -1.13 10.64
C GLY A 141 -13.16 -0.23 11.82
N GLU A 142 -14.46 -0.19 12.13
CA GLU A 142 -14.99 0.59 13.25
C GLU A 142 -14.41 0.07 14.59
N GLN A 143 -13.82 0.98 15.37
CA GLN A 143 -13.28 0.61 16.66
C GLN A 143 -14.35 0.57 17.74
N LYS A 144 -14.40 -0.54 18.49
CA LYS A 144 -15.18 -0.60 19.72
C LYS A 144 -14.43 0.13 20.84
N PRO A 145 -15.11 0.93 21.68
CA PRO A 145 -14.47 1.79 22.69
C PRO A 145 -13.75 1.01 23.82
N SER A 146 -14.02 -0.28 24.00
CA SER A 146 -13.25 -1.12 24.91
C SER A 146 -12.06 -1.74 24.17
N LEU A 147 -10.90 -1.09 24.22
CA LEU A 147 -9.67 -1.71 23.73
C LEU A 147 -9.35 -2.95 24.60
N PRO A 148 -9.18 -4.15 24.00
CA PRO A 148 -8.65 -5.30 24.72
C PRO A 148 -7.23 -5.01 25.22
N THR A 149 -6.74 -5.81 26.18
CA THR A 149 -5.35 -5.72 26.66
C THR A 149 -4.38 -5.67 25.46
N PRO A 150 -3.36 -4.78 25.44
CA PRO A 150 -2.44 -4.70 24.30
C PRO A 150 -1.89 -6.08 23.92
N LEU A 151 -1.83 -6.40 22.62
CA LEU A 151 -1.33 -7.70 22.14
C LEU A 151 0.04 -8.02 22.75
N VAL A 152 0.88 -7.00 22.88
CA VAL A 152 2.22 -7.15 23.42
C VAL A 152 2.19 -7.67 24.86
N ASN A 153 1.23 -7.23 25.68
CA ASN A 153 0.99 -7.78 27.02
C ASN A 153 0.41 -9.21 27.01
N VAL A 154 -0.05 -9.73 25.86
CA VAL A 154 -0.55 -11.11 25.74
C VAL A 154 0.61 -12.03 25.37
N LEU A 155 1.32 -11.72 24.28
CA LEU A 155 2.37 -12.59 23.74
C LEU A 155 3.73 -12.41 24.43
N LEU A 156 3.97 -11.26 25.05
CA LEU A 156 5.26 -10.88 25.63
C LEU A 156 5.14 -10.54 27.13
N HIS A 157 4.12 -11.06 27.82
CA HIS A 157 3.89 -10.81 29.26
C HIS A 157 5.07 -11.15 30.18
N ASN A 158 5.90 -12.12 29.79
CA ASN A 158 7.11 -12.53 30.53
C ASN A 158 8.41 -12.14 29.81
N ALA A 159 8.34 -11.33 28.76
CA ALA A 159 9.52 -10.91 28.04
C ALA A 159 10.26 -9.82 28.83
N GLU A 160 11.53 -10.06 29.10
CA GLU A 160 12.43 -9.04 29.66
C GLU A 160 13.07 -8.22 28.54
N GLY A 161 13.42 -6.97 28.85
CA GLY A 161 14.14 -6.11 27.91
C GLY A 161 13.23 -5.25 27.04
N VAL A 162 13.70 -4.98 25.83
CA VAL A 162 13.00 -4.17 24.83
C VAL A 162 12.15 -5.06 23.94
N VAL A 163 11.04 -4.52 23.44
CA VAL A 163 10.25 -5.13 22.38
C VAL A 163 10.29 -4.23 21.14
N ASP A 164 10.91 -4.71 20.08
CA ASP A 164 10.76 -4.19 18.73
C ASP A 164 9.45 -4.70 18.12
N VAL A 165 8.59 -3.76 17.71
CA VAL A 165 7.31 -4.04 17.09
C VAL A 165 7.31 -3.50 15.68
N GLU A 166 7.24 -4.40 14.69
CA GLU A 166 7.01 -4.03 13.30
C GLU A 166 5.52 -4.12 12.96
N VAL A 167 5.02 -3.20 12.15
CA VAL A 167 3.61 -3.15 11.73
C VAL A 167 3.46 -3.50 10.26
N GLY A 168 2.61 -4.47 9.96
CA GLY A 168 2.22 -4.88 8.61
C GLY A 168 2.11 -6.40 8.46
N ALA A 169 1.36 -6.88 7.46
CA ALA A 169 1.42 -8.28 7.07
C ALA A 169 2.76 -8.62 6.38
N PRO A 170 3.18 -9.89 6.40
CA PRO A 170 4.31 -10.34 5.59
C PRO A 170 4.06 -10.09 4.09
N GLN A 171 5.12 -9.75 3.36
CA GLN A 171 5.07 -9.65 1.90
C GLN A 171 5.10 -11.05 1.29
N CYS A 172 4.02 -11.45 0.63
CA CYS A 172 3.94 -12.76 0.01
C CYS A 172 4.66 -12.79 -1.35
N PRO A 173 5.41 -13.86 -1.65
CA PRO A 173 5.89 -14.15 -2.99
C PRO A 173 4.76 -14.18 -4.03
N TRP A 174 5.12 -14.03 -5.31
CA TRP A 174 4.16 -13.96 -6.42
C TRP A 174 3.29 -15.23 -6.59
N ASP A 175 3.74 -16.38 -6.08
CA ASP A 175 3.03 -17.67 -6.12
C ASP A 175 2.33 -18.03 -4.79
N GLU A 176 2.29 -17.10 -3.85
CA GLU A 176 1.63 -17.25 -2.56
C GLU A 176 0.52 -16.21 -2.36
N VAL A 177 -0.39 -16.52 -1.44
CA VAL A 177 -1.49 -15.64 -1.06
C VAL A 177 -1.51 -15.44 0.45
N LEU A 178 -1.94 -14.25 0.88
CA LEU A 178 -2.07 -13.93 2.29
C LEU A 178 -3.36 -14.53 2.84
N VAL A 179 -3.23 -15.36 3.88
CA VAL A 179 -4.33 -16.10 4.52
C VAL A 179 -4.48 -15.68 5.98
N ASP A 180 -5.73 -15.47 6.39
CA ASP A 180 -6.06 -15.20 7.79
C ASP A 180 -6.45 -16.48 8.55
N HIS A 181 -5.73 -16.75 9.64
CA HIS A 181 -6.08 -17.77 10.61
C HIS A 181 -6.68 -17.12 11.85
N LEU A 182 -7.98 -17.31 12.07
CA LEU A 182 -8.65 -16.87 13.29
C LEU A 182 -8.50 -17.95 14.37
N VAL A 183 -7.62 -17.72 15.33
CA VAL A 183 -7.16 -18.73 16.30
C VAL A 183 -7.50 -18.27 17.73
N PRO A 184 -7.97 -19.16 18.62
CA PRO A 184 -8.13 -18.83 20.04
C PRO A 184 -6.82 -18.36 20.67
N VAL A 185 -6.86 -17.36 21.54
CA VAL A 185 -5.64 -16.78 22.18
C VAL A 185 -4.78 -17.87 22.83
N GLY A 186 -5.40 -18.83 23.51
CA GLY A 186 -4.70 -19.93 24.19
C GLY A 186 -3.99 -20.92 23.26
N ASN A 187 -4.19 -20.83 21.93
CA ASN A 187 -3.59 -21.73 20.94
C ASN A 187 -2.49 -21.06 20.11
N VAL A 188 -2.06 -19.85 20.47
CA VAL A 188 -0.95 -19.14 19.84
C VAL A 188 0.15 -18.97 20.88
N TYR A 189 1.34 -19.48 20.56
CA TYR A 189 2.49 -19.49 21.45
C TYR A 189 3.69 -18.87 20.77
N ARG A 190 4.43 -18.05 21.52
CA ARG A 190 5.72 -17.51 21.09
C ARG A 190 6.85 -18.29 21.76
N HIS A 191 7.79 -18.79 20.97
CA HIS A 191 9.00 -19.43 21.48
C HIS A 191 10.07 -18.40 21.87
N GLN A 192 11.10 -18.87 22.58
CA GLN A 192 12.27 -18.05 22.93
C GLN A 192 13.03 -17.55 21.68
N SER A 193 13.01 -18.30 20.60
CA SER A 193 13.52 -17.91 19.27
C SER A 193 12.63 -16.89 18.53
N ALA A 194 11.64 -16.30 19.21
CA ALA A 194 10.61 -15.44 18.65
C ALA A 194 9.64 -16.09 17.64
N SER A 195 9.87 -17.34 17.23
CA SER A 195 8.95 -18.05 16.33
C SER A 195 7.55 -18.18 16.94
N ILE A 196 6.54 -18.09 16.08
CA ILE A 196 5.14 -18.18 16.46
C ILE A 196 4.61 -19.55 16.05
N THR A 197 4.08 -20.28 17.03
CA THR A 197 3.45 -21.58 16.85
C THR A 197 1.96 -21.48 17.12
N PHE A 198 1.15 -22.01 16.21
CA PHE A 198 -0.30 -22.01 16.37
C PHE A 198 -0.96 -23.22 15.72
N VAL A 199 -2.18 -23.52 16.16
CA VAL A 199 -2.99 -24.60 15.60
C VAL A 199 -4.19 -24.00 14.87
N SER A 200 -4.26 -24.23 13.56
CA SER A 200 -5.38 -23.78 12.73
C SER A 200 -5.89 -24.94 11.88
N ARG A 201 -7.21 -25.16 11.88
CA ARG A 201 -7.87 -26.25 11.13
C ARG A 201 -7.24 -27.64 11.35
N GLY A 202 -6.75 -27.92 12.56
CA GLY A 202 -6.11 -29.19 12.91
C GLY A 202 -4.68 -29.37 12.41
N LYS A 203 -4.08 -28.35 11.80
CA LYS A 203 -2.67 -28.30 11.40
C LYS A 203 -1.88 -27.43 12.38
N ASN A 204 -0.70 -27.91 12.75
CA ASN A 204 0.25 -27.13 13.55
C ASN A 204 1.16 -26.35 12.62
N TYR A 205 1.34 -25.08 12.91
CA TYR A 205 2.21 -24.16 12.20
C TYR A 205 3.29 -23.68 13.16
N THR A 206 4.52 -23.55 12.67
CA THR A 206 5.63 -22.88 13.35
C THR A 206 6.30 -22.00 12.31
N MET A 207 6.15 -20.69 12.47
CA MET A 207 6.59 -19.69 11.50
C MET A 207 7.70 -18.84 12.10
N ASN A 208 8.63 -18.42 11.24
CA ASN A 208 9.56 -17.35 11.60
C ASN A 208 8.75 -16.07 11.84
N PRO A 209 9.17 -15.21 12.78
CA PRO A 209 8.40 -14.02 13.11
C PRO A 209 8.28 -13.04 11.93
N ASP A 210 9.18 -13.09 10.94
CA ASP A 210 9.15 -12.25 9.75
C ASP A 210 8.21 -12.80 8.65
N GLU A 211 7.70 -14.02 8.82
CA GLU A 211 6.78 -14.69 7.86
C GLU A 211 5.33 -14.63 8.35
N VAL A 212 5.08 -13.97 9.49
CA VAL A 212 3.78 -13.97 10.15
C VAL A 212 3.53 -12.64 10.84
N CYS A 213 2.31 -12.14 10.77
CA CYS A 213 1.86 -11.09 11.67
C CYS A 213 0.78 -11.63 12.58
N VAL A 214 0.69 -11.10 13.81
CA VAL A 214 -0.34 -11.48 14.77
C VAL A 214 -1.06 -10.23 15.27
N ASP A 215 -2.38 -10.30 15.41
CA ASP A 215 -3.11 -9.24 16.08
C ASP A 215 -4.33 -9.73 16.86
N ARG A 216 -4.81 -8.90 17.79
CA ARG A 216 -6.12 -9.11 18.40
C ARG A 216 -7.20 -8.77 17.40
N THR A 217 -8.29 -9.50 17.50
CA THR A 217 -9.52 -9.21 16.76
C THR A 217 -10.47 -8.37 17.60
N GLU A 218 -11.61 -7.99 17.02
CA GLU A 218 -12.74 -7.42 17.76
C GLU A 218 -13.33 -8.38 18.82
N ARG A 219 -12.91 -9.65 18.83
CA ARG A 219 -13.27 -10.67 19.82
C ARG A 219 -12.12 -10.88 20.80
N GLN A 220 -12.37 -10.67 22.09
CA GLN A 220 -11.34 -10.70 23.13
C GLN A 220 -10.52 -12.01 23.20
N ASN A 221 -11.13 -13.17 22.92
CA ASN A 221 -10.49 -14.48 23.03
C ASN A 221 -10.02 -15.05 21.67
N GLN A 222 -9.84 -14.21 20.66
CA GLN A 222 -9.39 -14.62 19.33
C GLN A 222 -8.31 -13.68 18.80
N LEU A 223 -7.27 -14.29 18.25
CA LEU A 223 -6.22 -13.63 17.49
C LEU A 223 -6.41 -13.90 16.01
N VAL A 224 -6.00 -12.96 15.18
CA VAL A 224 -5.69 -13.22 13.78
C VAL A 224 -4.20 -13.52 13.68
N VAL A 225 -3.87 -14.57 12.93
CA VAL A 225 -2.50 -14.89 12.53
C VAL A 225 -2.50 -14.90 11.01
N ARG A 226 -1.73 -14.03 10.36
CA ARG A 226 -1.72 -13.89 8.90
C ARG A 226 -0.40 -14.37 8.34
N THR A 227 -0.48 -15.28 7.37
CA THR A 227 0.69 -15.97 6.79
C THR A 227 0.52 -16.09 5.29
N CYS A 228 1.64 -16.18 4.58
CA CYS A 228 1.63 -16.53 3.16
C CYS A 228 1.51 -18.05 2.99
N GLU A 229 0.62 -18.49 2.11
CA GLU A 229 0.44 -19.90 1.76
C GLU A 229 0.43 -20.08 0.24
N ASP A 230 0.92 -21.24 -0.25
CA ASP A 230 0.92 -21.59 -1.68
C ASP A 230 -0.48 -21.46 -2.29
N GLN A 231 -0.60 -20.63 -3.33
CA GLN A 231 -1.86 -20.30 -3.97
C GLN A 231 -2.64 -21.53 -4.48
N ARG A 232 -1.94 -22.59 -4.91
CA ARG A 232 -2.54 -23.80 -5.50
C ARG A 232 -3.29 -24.63 -4.46
N ILE A 233 -2.96 -24.42 -3.19
CA ILE A 233 -3.58 -25.07 -2.04
C ILE A 233 -4.57 -24.11 -1.38
N ALA A 234 -4.14 -22.88 -1.11
CA ALA A 234 -4.94 -21.88 -0.42
C ALA A 234 -6.23 -21.53 -1.20
N CYS A 235 -6.14 -21.27 -2.51
CA CYS A 235 -7.30 -20.89 -3.33
C CYS A 235 -8.29 -22.04 -3.59
N LYS A 236 -7.98 -23.27 -3.17
CA LYS A 236 -8.97 -24.36 -3.13
C LYS A 236 -9.86 -24.30 -1.88
N ASN A 237 -9.31 -23.78 -0.79
CA ASN A 237 -9.95 -23.72 0.53
C ASN A 237 -10.48 -22.32 0.87
N HIS A 238 -9.98 -21.30 0.18
CA HIS A 238 -10.33 -19.89 0.33
C HIS A 238 -10.83 -19.33 -1.00
N THR A 239 -11.69 -18.32 -0.95
CA THR A 239 -12.01 -17.54 -2.14
C THR A 239 -10.89 -16.51 -2.33
N CYS A 240 -9.98 -16.77 -3.26
CA CYS A 240 -8.87 -15.86 -3.52
C CYS A 240 -9.35 -14.61 -4.28
N ILE A 241 -8.85 -13.44 -3.88
CA ILE A 241 -9.11 -12.16 -4.53
C ILE A 241 -7.78 -11.56 -4.96
N ARG A 242 -7.67 -11.22 -6.24
CA ARG A 242 -6.49 -10.57 -6.81
C ARG A 242 -6.56 -9.07 -6.51
N LYS A 243 -5.65 -8.54 -5.70
CA LYS A 243 -5.56 -7.10 -5.43
C LYS A 243 -4.54 -6.44 -6.34
N CYS A 244 -4.81 -5.20 -6.76
CA CYS A 244 -3.88 -4.47 -7.62
C CYS A 244 -2.71 -3.89 -6.85
N CYS A 245 -2.96 -3.40 -5.62
CA CYS A 245 -1.94 -2.86 -4.76
C CYS A 245 -1.69 -3.76 -3.54
N PRO A 246 -0.45 -3.72 -3.00
CA PRO A 246 -0.11 -4.33 -1.72
C PRO A 246 -1.03 -3.89 -0.57
N GLU A 247 -0.88 -4.55 0.57
CA GLU A 247 -1.60 -4.16 1.77
C GLU A 247 -1.30 -2.71 2.19
N GLY A 248 -2.32 -1.98 2.67
CA GLY A 248 -2.19 -0.60 3.13
C GLY A 248 -2.00 0.42 1.99
N MET A 249 -2.16 -0.01 0.75
CA MET A 249 -1.99 0.82 -0.44
C MET A 249 -3.23 0.72 -1.34
N SER A 250 -3.54 1.80 -2.04
CA SER A 250 -4.68 1.90 -2.98
C SER A 250 -4.35 2.86 -4.12
N TYR A 251 -5.19 2.89 -5.15
CA TYR A 251 -5.03 3.84 -6.25
C TYR A 251 -5.62 5.21 -5.90
N PHE A 252 -4.94 6.25 -6.36
CA PHE A 252 -5.36 7.64 -6.22
C PHE A 252 -5.77 8.19 -7.56
N GLU A 253 -7.05 8.49 -7.73
CA GLU A 253 -7.69 8.82 -9.02
C GLU A 253 -7.78 7.63 -10.00
N GLU A 254 -8.81 7.64 -10.87
CA GLU A 254 -9.19 6.49 -11.71
C GLU A 254 -8.16 6.13 -12.78
N GLU A 255 -7.40 7.09 -13.28
CA GLU A 255 -6.38 6.89 -14.32
C GLU A 255 -4.99 6.55 -13.77
N SER A 256 -4.80 6.67 -12.45
CA SER A 256 -3.52 6.34 -11.82
C SER A 256 -3.44 4.85 -11.52
N THR A 257 -2.37 4.22 -12.00
CA THR A 257 -1.99 2.86 -11.60
C THR A 257 -0.92 2.85 -10.50
N GLN A 258 -0.67 4.02 -9.89
CA GLN A 258 0.29 4.15 -8.81
C GLN A 258 -0.36 3.82 -7.47
N CYS A 259 0.16 2.80 -6.80
CA CYS A 259 -0.22 2.46 -5.45
C CYS A 259 0.34 3.50 -4.47
N ILE A 260 -0.53 4.11 -3.66
CA ILE A 260 -0.15 5.05 -2.61
C ILE A 260 -0.69 4.62 -1.25
N PRO A 261 -0.06 5.04 -0.13
CA PRO A 261 -0.53 4.68 1.21
C PRO A 261 -1.96 5.10 1.46
N SER A 262 -2.77 4.18 1.95
CA SER A 262 -4.21 4.35 2.12
C SER A 262 -4.74 3.51 3.28
N ASN A 263 -5.71 4.08 3.99
CA ASN A 263 -6.48 3.40 5.03
C ASN A 263 -7.77 2.77 4.47
N ARG A 264 -7.91 2.71 3.15
CA ARG A 264 -9.04 2.09 2.47
C ARG A 264 -8.81 0.59 2.33
N SER A 265 -9.90 -0.15 2.25
CA SER A 265 -9.87 -1.60 2.04
C SER A 265 -11.00 -1.95 1.12
N ILE A 266 -10.79 -2.96 0.29
CA ILE A 266 -11.81 -3.43 -0.64
C ILE A 266 -12.97 -4.06 0.14
N LEU A 267 -14.19 -3.66 -0.21
CA LEU A 267 -15.38 -4.30 0.33
C LEU A 267 -15.58 -5.66 -0.34
N LEU A 268 -16.16 -6.59 0.42
CA LEU A 268 -16.44 -7.94 -0.05
C LEU A 268 -17.43 -7.89 -1.22
N MET A 269 -16.94 -8.29 -2.41
CA MET A 269 -17.78 -8.52 -3.59
C MET A 269 -18.83 -9.60 -3.30
N LYS A 270 -19.96 -9.53 -4.00
CA LYS A 270 -21.00 -10.58 -3.90
C LYS A 270 -20.46 -11.88 -4.48
N VAL A 271 -20.42 -12.92 -3.65
CA VAL A 271 -19.94 -14.25 -4.04
C VAL A 271 -21.09 -15.11 -4.55
N PHE A 272 -20.88 -15.74 -5.70
CA PHE A 272 -21.79 -16.67 -6.32
C PHE A 272 -21.10 -18.02 -6.51
N ASN A 273 -21.88 -19.09 -6.60
CA ASN A 273 -21.39 -20.37 -7.08
C ASN A 273 -21.91 -20.61 -8.50
N ALA A 274 -21.02 -20.45 -9.48
CA ALA A 274 -21.34 -20.63 -10.90
C ALA A 274 -21.25 -22.08 -11.38
N SER A 275 -20.70 -23.00 -10.57
CA SER A 275 -20.61 -24.43 -10.92
C SER A 275 -21.98 -25.15 -10.96
N GLY A 276 -23.05 -24.49 -10.50
CA GLY A 276 -24.43 -24.96 -10.61
C GLY A 276 -25.14 -24.47 -11.87
N GLN A 277 -26.20 -25.18 -12.29
CA GLN A 277 -27.05 -24.80 -13.44
C GLN A 277 -27.67 -23.39 -13.36
N ARG A 278 -27.65 -22.76 -12.17
CA ARG A 278 -28.04 -21.37 -11.93
C ARG A 278 -27.09 -20.76 -10.90
N PRO A 279 -26.45 -19.60 -11.18
CA PRO A 279 -25.66 -18.88 -10.20
C PRO A 279 -26.51 -18.59 -8.96
N ARG A 280 -26.03 -18.98 -7.78
CA ARG A 280 -26.69 -18.68 -6.51
C ARG A 280 -25.74 -17.89 -5.62
N PRO A 281 -26.23 -16.89 -4.88
CA PRO A 281 -25.41 -16.21 -3.89
C PRO A 281 -25.02 -17.21 -2.80
N VAL A 282 -23.75 -17.22 -2.43
CA VAL A 282 -23.19 -18.09 -1.39
C VAL A 282 -22.43 -17.22 -0.40
N ALA A 283 -22.38 -17.64 0.87
CA ALA A 283 -21.48 -17.02 1.82
C ALA A 283 -20.03 -17.16 1.31
N PRO A 284 -19.24 -16.08 1.28
CA PRO A 284 -17.83 -16.16 0.92
C PRO A 284 -17.12 -17.17 1.81
N ARG A 285 -16.22 -18.00 1.24
CA ARG A 285 -15.17 -18.60 2.07
C ARG A 285 -14.27 -17.44 2.52
N ASN A 286 -13.72 -17.50 3.74
CA ASN A 286 -12.80 -16.46 4.25
C ASN A 286 -11.81 -16.08 3.14
N PRO A 287 -11.84 -14.84 2.64
CA PRO A 287 -11.01 -14.45 1.52
C PRO A 287 -9.53 -14.61 1.84
N ALA A 288 -8.78 -14.94 0.80
CA ALA A 288 -7.32 -14.85 0.80
C ALA A 288 -6.92 -13.84 -0.27
N TYR A 289 -5.93 -12.99 0.03
CA TYR A 289 -5.54 -11.91 -0.87
C TYR A 289 -4.29 -12.28 -1.64
N TRP A 290 -4.38 -12.19 -2.95
CA TRP A 290 -3.24 -12.36 -3.85
C TRP A 290 -2.86 -11.00 -4.40
N TYR A 291 -1.75 -10.46 -3.92
CA TYR A 291 -1.28 -9.13 -4.29
C TYR A 291 -0.51 -9.16 -5.60
N ASP A 292 -0.43 -7.99 -6.23
CA ASP A 292 0.36 -7.68 -7.40
C ASP A 292 0.09 -8.56 -8.62
N ILE A 293 -0.42 -7.93 -9.68
CA ILE A 293 -0.59 -8.57 -10.98
C ILE A 293 0.35 -7.94 -12.01
N ASP A 294 1.09 -8.81 -12.70
CA ASP A 294 1.91 -8.40 -13.84
C ASP A 294 1.04 -8.33 -15.09
N CYS A 295 0.81 -7.11 -15.58
CA CYS A 295 0.13 -6.84 -16.84
C CYS A 295 1.13 -6.14 -17.77
N PRO A 296 1.88 -6.87 -18.63
CA PRO A 296 2.98 -6.29 -19.41
C PRO A 296 2.53 -5.22 -20.42
N PHE A 297 1.25 -5.21 -20.81
CA PHE A 297 0.65 -4.24 -21.73
C PHE A 297 -0.17 -3.17 -21.02
N GLY A 298 -0.05 -3.06 -19.69
CA GLY A 298 -0.83 -2.15 -18.87
C GLY A 298 -2.19 -2.72 -18.46
N LYS A 299 -2.94 -1.89 -17.74
CA LYS A 299 -4.27 -2.19 -17.21
C LYS A 299 -5.28 -1.20 -17.78
N TYR A 300 -6.53 -1.61 -17.92
CA TYR A 300 -7.64 -0.71 -18.18
C TYR A 300 -8.75 -0.89 -17.18
N LEU A 301 -9.42 0.21 -16.89
CA LEU A 301 -10.64 0.26 -16.09
C LEU A 301 -11.83 -0.06 -17.01
N GLU A 302 -12.71 -0.96 -16.57
CA GLU A 302 -13.93 -1.26 -17.31
C GLU A 302 -15.18 -0.76 -16.57
N GLU A 303 -15.44 -1.27 -15.37
CA GLU A 303 -16.59 -0.89 -14.55
C GLU A 303 -16.30 -1.02 -13.04
N THR A 304 -17.26 -0.60 -12.21
CA THR A 304 -17.22 -0.80 -10.75
C THR A 304 -17.28 -2.29 -10.39
N ALA A 305 -16.66 -2.66 -9.26
CA ALA A 305 -16.65 -4.04 -8.78
C ALA A 305 -18.06 -4.60 -8.48
N GLU A 306 -19.05 -3.74 -8.23
CA GLU A 306 -20.44 -4.13 -8.03
C GLU A 306 -21.12 -4.72 -9.28
N SER A 307 -20.61 -4.41 -10.47
CA SER A 307 -21.11 -4.97 -11.74
C SER A 307 -20.68 -6.42 -11.95
N TYR A 308 -19.73 -6.93 -11.15
CA TYR A 308 -19.17 -8.26 -11.29
C TYR A 308 -19.62 -9.18 -10.16
N HIS A 309 -19.61 -10.47 -10.45
CA HIS A 309 -19.88 -11.52 -9.48
C HIS A 309 -18.62 -12.36 -9.27
N LEU A 310 -18.18 -12.49 -8.03
CA LEU A 310 -17.00 -13.30 -7.68
C LEU A 310 -17.43 -14.76 -7.53
N ASP A 311 -16.75 -15.68 -8.20
CA ASP A 311 -16.98 -17.12 -8.06
C ASP A 311 -16.09 -17.72 -6.96
N LEU A 312 -16.42 -18.94 -6.53
CA LEU A 312 -15.70 -19.64 -5.48
C LEU A 312 -14.26 -20.01 -5.84
N ASP A 313 -13.90 -19.98 -7.12
CA ASP A 313 -12.54 -20.20 -7.63
C ASP A 313 -11.72 -18.90 -7.76
N GLY A 314 -12.31 -17.75 -7.41
CA GLY A 314 -11.69 -16.42 -7.51
C GLY A 314 -11.89 -15.74 -8.88
N SER A 315 -12.45 -16.42 -9.87
CA SER A 315 -12.80 -15.80 -11.16
C SER A 315 -13.97 -14.82 -10.97
N ILE A 316 -14.09 -13.86 -11.88
CA ILE A 316 -15.25 -12.95 -11.92
C ILE A 316 -16.12 -13.21 -13.14
N TYR A 317 -17.40 -12.95 -12.99
CA TYR A 317 -18.38 -12.98 -14.07
C TYR A 317 -18.95 -11.59 -14.31
N ALA A 318 -18.90 -11.14 -15.56
CA ALA A 318 -19.60 -9.94 -16.01
C ALA A 318 -21.11 -10.22 -16.21
N ARG A 319 -21.91 -9.16 -16.39
CA ARG A 319 -23.39 -9.28 -16.53
C ARG A 319 -23.83 -10.09 -17.75
N ASP A 320 -23.01 -10.10 -18.79
CA ASP A 320 -23.21 -10.87 -20.02
C ASP A 320 -22.88 -12.36 -19.86
N GLY A 321 -22.33 -12.77 -18.70
CA GLY A 321 -21.92 -14.13 -18.41
C GLY A 321 -20.47 -14.44 -18.79
N THR A 322 -19.70 -13.46 -19.27
CA THR A 322 -18.28 -13.63 -19.57
C THR A 322 -17.50 -13.90 -18.29
N LYS A 323 -16.74 -15.00 -18.27
CA LYS A 323 -15.87 -15.41 -17.15
C LYS A 323 -14.45 -14.89 -17.38
N THR A 324 -13.88 -14.24 -16.37
CA THR A 324 -12.47 -13.83 -16.36
C THR A 324 -11.74 -14.49 -15.20
N GLU A 325 -10.65 -15.19 -15.51
CA GLU A 325 -9.82 -15.88 -14.51
C GLU A 325 -8.96 -14.90 -13.70
N LEU A 326 -8.59 -15.30 -12.48
CA LEU A 326 -7.87 -14.51 -11.47
C LEU A 326 -6.53 -13.92 -11.96
N GLY A 327 -5.95 -14.47 -13.03
CA GLY A 327 -4.69 -14.00 -13.63
C GLY A 327 -4.82 -12.85 -14.63
N PHE A 328 -6.03 -12.38 -14.93
CA PHE A 328 -6.27 -11.35 -15.96
C PHE A 328 -6.92 -10.08 -15.43
N PHE A 329 -7.19 -10.01 -14.13
CA PHE A 329 -7.76 -8.82 -13.51
C PHE A 329 -7.23 -8.65 -12.08
N CYS A 330 -7.41 -7.47 -11.53
CA CYS A 330 -7.26 -7.22 -10.11
C CYS A 330 -8.32 -6.22 -9.64
N VAL A 331 -8.58 -6.21 -8.33
CA VAL A 331 -9.55 -5.33 -7.69
C VAL A 331 -8.80 -4.35 -6.79
N GLU A 332 -9.18 -3.08 -6.82
CA GLU A 332 -8.62 -2.09 -5.91
C GLU A 332 -9.63 -1.00 -5.57
N ASN A 333 -9.48 -0.43 -4.39
CA ASN A 333 -10.19 0.78 -4.02
C ASN A 333 -9.53 1.99 -4.70
N VAL A 334 -10.33 2.82 -5.35
CA VAL A 334 -9.89 4.10 -5.92
C VAL A 334 -10.55 5.21 -5.12
N TYR A 335 -9.77 6.20 -4.71
CA TYR A 335 -10.28 7.38 -4.02
C TYR A 335 -9.72 8.66 -4.62
N ASN A 336 -10.52 9.73 -4.58
CA ASN A 336 -10.11 11.06 -5.03
C ASN A 336 -10.08 12.03 -3.84
N GLY A 337 -8.89 12.53 -3.50
CA GLY A 337 -8.71 13.42 -2.35
C GLY A 337 -9.34 14.80 -2.50
N ASN A 338 -9.69 15.26 -3.71
CA ASN A 338 -10.01 16.67 -3.96
C ASN A 338 -11.14 16.98 -4.96
N ILE A 339 -11.75 16.00 -5.64
CA ILE A 339 -12.77 16.28 -6.68
C ILE A 339 -14.05 15.47 -6.46
N SER A 340 -15.14 16.18 -6.15
CA SER A 340 -16.49 15.66 -5.85
C SER A 340 -17.25 15.03 -7.02
N PHE A 341 -16.63 14.91 -8.20
CA PHE A 341 -17.24 14.30 -9.39
C PHE A 341 -16.92 12.82 -9.56
N PHE A 342 -15.84 12.32 -8.95
CA PHE A 342 -15.43 10.93 -9.04
C PHE A 342 -15.91 10.14 -7.82
N LYS A 343 -16.41 8.93 -8.04
CA LYS A 343 -16.96 8.11 -6.96
C LYS A 343 -15.84 7.28 -6.34
N ASP A 344 -15.51 7.58 -5.09
CA ASP A 344 -14.79 6.64 -4.22
C ASP A 344 -15.48 5.27 -4.27
N GLY A 345 -14.71 4.21 -4.50
CA GLY A 345 -15.28 2.88 -4.63
C GLY A 345 -14.27 1.81 -5.03
N ASP A 346 -14.77 0.58 -5.12
CA ASP A 346 -13.98 -0.57 -5.55
C ASP A 346 -14.17 -0.80 -7.05
N PHE A 347 -13.07 -0.98 -7.75
CA PHE A 347 -13.03 -1.10 -9.20
C PHE A 347 -12.28 -2.35 -9.63
N VAL A 348 -12.63 -2.86 -10.81
CA VAL A 348 -11.95 -3.99 -11.45
C VAL A 348 -11.10 -3.46 -12.58
N PHE A 349 -9.81 -3.80 -12.54
CA PHE A 349 -8.83 -3.47 -13.56
C PHE A 349 -8.45 -4.74 -14.31
N PHE A 350 -8.59 -4.72 -15.63
CA PHE A 350 -8.23 -5.84 -16.50
C PHE A 350 -6.87 -5.62 -17.13
N CYS A 351 -6.10 -6.69 -17.30
CA CYS A 351 -4.88 -6.62 -18.10
C CYS A 351 -5.22 -6.47 -19.58
N PHE A 352 -4.51 -5.62 -20.31
CA PHE A 352 -4.58 -5.64 -21.77
C PHE A 352 -4.06 -6.99 -22.29
N PRO A 353 -4.79 -7.64 -23.22
CA PRO A 353 -4.26 -8.82 -23.89
C PRO A 353 -2.99 -8.44 -24.64
N PRO A 354 -2.07 -9.39 -24.87
CA PRO A 354 -0.98 -9.18 -25.81
C PRO A 354 -1.59 -8.79 -27.14
N THR A 355 -1.47 -7.51 -27.50
CA THR A 355 -1.87 -7.07 -28.82
C THR A 355 -1.05 -7.90 -29.80
N GLU A 356 -1.72 -8.64 -30.67
CA GLU A 356 -1.06 -9.27 -31.81
C GLU A 356 -0.55 -8.16 -32.73
N LYS A 357 0.57 -7.56 -32.35
CA LYS A 357 1.38 -6.58 -33.05
C LYS A 357 0.68 -5.23 -33.41
N PRO A 358 1.42 -4.11 -33.34
CA PRO A 358 0.95 -2.77 -33.68
C PRO A 358 0.91 -2.54 -35.21
N TYR A 359 0.48 -3.51 -36.01
CA TYR A 359 0.31 -3.31 -37.45
C TYR A 359 -1.10 -2.80 -37.82
N LEU A 360 -2.10 -2.98 -36.95
CA LEU A 360 -3.43 -2.40 -37.12
C LEU A 360 -3.48 -0.86 -37.11
N PRO A 361 -2.75 -0.11 -36.24
CA PRO A 361 -2.77 1.34 -36.31
C PRO A 361 -2.18 1.84 -37.63
N LEU A 362 -1.05 1.28 -38.10
CA LEU A 362 -0.40 1.78 -39.32
C LEU A 362 -1.29 1.65 -40.57
N TRP A 363 -1.94 0.49 -40.77
CA TRP A 363 -2.83 0.31 -41.93
C TRP A 363 -4.06 1.22 -41.88
N ASN A 364 -4.62 1.44 -40.69
CA ASN A 364 -5.73 2.37 -40.50
C ASN A 364 -5.30 3.82 -40.76
N THR A 365 -4.17 4.25 -40.19
CA THR A 365 -3.62 5.60 -40.42
C THR A 365 -3.27 5.81 -41.90
N VAL A 366 -2.66 4.83 -42.56
CA VAL A 366 -2.35 4.88 -44.00
C VAL A 366 -3.64 4.96 -44.84
N GLY A 367 -4.65 4.13 -44.53
CA GLY A 367 -5.95 4.15 -45.21
C GLY A 367 -6.66 5.50 -45.07
N MET A 368 -6.60 6.13 -43.90
CA MET A 368 -7.17 7.45 -43.66
C MET A 368 -6.38 8.56 -44.37
N MET A 369 -5.05 8.50 -44.41
CA MET A 369 -4.23 9.46 -45.17
C MET A 369 -4.52 9.40 -46.67
N VAL A 370 -4.61 8.19 -47.23
CA VAL A 370 -4.96 7.98 -48.64
C VAL A 370 -6.36 8.51 -48.93
N SER A 371 -7.32 8.25 -48.04
CA SER A 371 -8.70 8.76 -48.17
C SER A 371 -8.76 10.28 -48.12
N ALA A 372 -8.04 10.91 -47.19
CA ALA A 372 -7.94 12.37 -47.09
C ALA A 372 -7.35 12.99 -48.37
N PHE A 373 -6.32 12.37 -48.96
CA PHE A 373 -5.73 12.82 -50.22
C PHE A 373 -6.74 12.79 -51.39
N PHE A 374 -7.50 11.69 -51.54
CA PHE A 374 -8.53 11.60 -52.58
C PHE A 374 -9.69 12.58 -52.36
N LEU A 375 -10.08 12.84 -51.11
CA LEU A 375 -11.08 13.86 -50.78
C LEU A 375 -10.60 15.28 -51.13
N LEU A 376 -9.32 15.59 -50.89
CA LEU A 376 -8.71 16.85 -51.29
C LEU A 376 -8.69 17.01 -52.82
N LEU A 377 -8.27 15.97 -53.55
CA LEU A 377 -8.30 15.97 -55.01
C LEU A 377 -9.72 16.17 -55.55
N THR A 378 -10.71 15.51 -54.95
CA THR A 378 -12.12 15.69 -55.30
C THR A 378 -12.54 17.14 -55.09
N LEU A 379 -12.18 17.76 -53.96
CA LEU A 379 -12.47 19.17 -53.70
C LEU A 379 -11.82 20.10 -54.74
N LEU A 380 -10.57 19.85 -55.13
CA LEU A 380 -9.86 20.64 -56.14
C LEU A 380 -10.52 20.55 -57.52
N VAL A 381 -10.87 19.34 -57.98
CA VAL A 381 -11.53 19.13 -59.27
C VAL A 381 -12.87 19.87 -59.33
N TYR A 382 -13.68 19.75 -58.28
CA TYR A 382 -14.96 20.43 -58.18
C TYR A 382 -14.80 21.97 -58.17
N CYS A 383 -13.75 22.51 -57.53
CA CYS A 383 -13.43 23.93 -57.56
C CYS A 383 -12.95 24.43 -58.94
N SER A 384 -12.14 23.65 -59.65
CA SER A 384 -11.52 24.04 -60.92
C SER A 384 -12.44 23.96 -62.14
N LEU A 385 -13.52 23.16 -62.09
CA LEU A 385 -14.48 23.00 -63.19
C LEU A 385 -15.74 23.84 -62.96
N PRO A 386 -15.85 25.04 -63.58
CA PRO A 386 -17.02 25.91 -63.39
C PRO A 386 -18.34 25.29 -63.88
N SER A 387 -18.30 24.30 -64.78
CA SER A 387 -19.51 23.60 -65.25
C SER A 387 -20.14 22.68 -64.20
N LEU A 388 -19.41 22.34 -63.14
CA LEU A 388 -19.87 21.47 -62.05
C LEU A 388 -20.33 22.26 -60.81
N GLN A 389 -20.22 23.60 -60.82
CA GLN A 389 -20.62 24.49 -59.71
C GLN A 389 -22.13 24.78 -59.66
N ASN A 390 -22.94 23.84 -60.13
CA ASN A 390 -24.40 23.87 -60.01
C ASN A 390 -24.83 23.71 -58.55
N LEU A 391 -26.09 23.99 -58.22
CA LEU A 391 -26.61 23.89 -56.85
C LEU A 391 -26.28 22.54 -56.19
N HIS A 392 -26.42 21.45 -56.96
CA HIS A 392 -26.07 20.10 -56.54
C HIS A 392 -24.56 19.94 -56.26
N GLY A 393 -23.70 20.52 -57.11
CA GLY A 393 -22.25 20.47 -56.94
C GLY A 393 -21.77 21.26 -55.71
N LYS A 394 -22.42 22.37 -55.36
CA LYS A 394 -22.08 23.16 -54.16
C LYS A 394 -22.39 22.41 -52.87
N THR A 395 -23.50 21.68 -52.80
CA THR A 395 -23.83 20.84 -51.64
C THR A 395 -22.82 19.70 -51.50
N LEU A 396 -22.41 19.09 -52.61
CA LEU A 396 -21.41 18.02 -52.62
C LEU A 396 -20.02 18.54 -52.20
N MET A 397 -19.59 19.72 -52.65
CA MET A 397 -18.34 20.35 -52.20
C MET A 397 -18.31 20.57 -50.68
N CYS A 398 -19.41 21.06 -50.11
CA CYS A 398 -19.53 21.26 -48.66
C CYS A 398 -19.40 19.92 -47.90
N HIS A 399 -20.06 18.87 -48.39
CA HIS A 399 -20.01 17.54 -47.80
C HIS A 399 -18.60 16.94 -47.85
N VAL A 400 -17.94 16.99 -49.00
CA VAL A 400 -16.56 16.50 -49.18
C VAL A 400 -15.56 17.29 -48.33
N ALA A 401 -15.74 18.61 -48.19
CA ALA A 401 -14.90 19.43 -47.32
C ALA A 401 -15.04 19.06 -45.83
N CYS A 402 -16.27 18.76 -45.37
CA CYS A 402 -16.50 18.28 -44.00
C CYS A 402 -15.86 16.91 -43.78
N LEU A 403 -15.98 15.99 -44.74
CA LEU A 403 -15.31 14.68 -44.68
C LEU A 403 -13.78 14.84 -44.65
N PHE A 404 -13.21 15.69 -45.49
CA PHE A 404 -11.77 15.95 -45.49
C PHE A 404 -11.27 16.47 -44.12
N ALA A 405 -12.01 17.42 -43.51
CA ALA A 405 -11.69 17.93 -42.18
C ALA A 405 -11.72 16.83 -41.11
N ALA A 406 -12.77 16.00 -41.11
CA ALA A 406 -12.91 14.89 -40.16
C ALA A 406 -11.78 13.85 -40.30
N TYR A 407 -11.45 13.42 -41.53
CA TYR A 407 -10.35 12.48 -41.77
C TYR A 407 -8.99 13.08 -41.39
N SER A 408 -8.77 14.37 -41.64
CA SER A 408 -7.55 15.07 -41.21
C SER A 408 -7.43 15.16 -39.69
N GLY A 409 -8.55 15.39 -39.00
CA GLY A 409 -8.62 15.36 -37.53
C GLY A 409 -8.27 13.99 -36.96
N LEU A 410 -8.84 12.92 -37.51
CA LEU A 410 -8.56 11.54 -37.09
C LEU A 410 -7.09 11.14 -37.31
N VAL A 411 -6.49 11.52 -38.44
CA VAL A 411 -5.05 11.30 -38.69
C VAL A 411 -4.20 12.05 -37.66
N THR A 412 -4.59 13.27 -37.28
CA THR A 412 -3.88 14.07 -36.27
C THR A 412 -3.95 13.42 -34.89
N VAL A 413 -5.12 12.90 -34.50
CA VAL A 413 -5.32 12.19 -33.23
C VAL A 413 -4.46 10.93 -33.15
N GLN A 414 -4.35 10.18 -34.25
CA GLN A 414 -3.54 8.96 -34.29
C GLN A 414 -2.03 9.19 -34.31
N LEU A 415 -1.56 10.40 -34.65
CA LEU A 415 -0.15 10.74 -34.75
C LEU A 415 0.41 11.50 -33.53
N ILE A 416 -0.45 12.03 -32.64
CA ILE A 416 -0.03 12.87 -31.50
C ILE A 416 -0.50 12.24 -30.19
N THR A 417 0.43 11.97 -29.27
CA THR A 417 0.17 11.40 -27.95
C THR A 417 -0.23 12.45 -26.89
N ASP A 418 -1.41 12.17 -26.30
CA ASP A 418 -2.04 12.52 -25.01
C ASP A 418 -2.09 13.95 -24.44
N GLN A 419 -1.04 14.79 -24.47
CA GLN A 419 -1.13 16.08 -23.75
C GLN A 419 -1.57 17.28 -24.61
N LEU A 420 -1.40 17.21 -25.93
CA LEU A 420 -1.79 18.29 -26.86
C LEU A 420 -3.22 18.14 -27.40
N LEU A 421 -3.86 16.99 -27.15
CA LEU A 421 -5.10 16.56 -27.81
C LEU A 421 -6.34 17.29 -27.29
N ALA A 422 -6.44 17.53 -25.98
CA ALA A 422 -7.64 18.12 -25.37
C ALA A 422 -7.89 19.56 -25.86
N GLN A 423 -6.84 20.39 -25.93
CA GLN A 423 -6.97 21.78 -26.38
C GLN A 423 -7.22 21.88 -27.89
N LEU A 424 -6.54 21.06 -28.70
CA LEU A 424 -6.75 21.03 -30.14
C LEU A 424 -8.12 20.47 -30.52
N CYS A 425 -8.65 19.48 -29.78
CA CYS A 425 -9.98 18.91 -30.02
C CYS A 425 -11.09 19.95 -29.83
N VAL A 426 -11.00 20.78 -28.79
CA VAL A 426 -11.96 21.87 -28.55
C VAL A 426 -11.86 22.95 -29.64
N ILE A 427 -10.64 23.29 -30.08
CA ILE A 427 -10.43 24.28 -31.14
C ILE A 427 -10.93 23.78 -32.50
N MET A 428 -10.63 22.54 -32.86
CA MET A 428 -11.06 21.91 -34.12
C MET A 428 -12.59 21.79 -34.18
N GLY A 429 -13.23 21.33 -33.10
CA GLY A 429 -14.70 21.24 -33.05
C GLY A 429 -15.41 22.59 -33.16
N ASN A 430 -14.79 23.67 -32.65
CA ASN A 430 -15.32 25.03 -32.81
C ASN A 430 -15.06 25.61 -34.22
N TYR A 431 -13.96 25.23 -34.86
CA TYR A 431 -13.61 25.67 -36.21
C TYR A 431 -14.55 25.07 -37.27
N GLU A 432 -14.91 23.81 -37.15
CA GLU A 432 -15.88 23.15 -38.05
C GLU A 432 -17.27 23.80 -37.98
N ARG A 433 -17.73 24.18 -36.77
CA ARG A 433 -18.98 24.93 -36.58
C ARG A 433 -18.93 26.32 -37.23
N LEU A 434 -17.79 27.01 -37.13
CA LEU A 434 -17.61 28.33 -37.72
C LEU A 434 -17.52 28.29 -39.25
N TYR A 435 -16.84 27.29 -39.82
CA TYR A 435 -16.68 27.09 -41.27
C TYR A 435 -18.02 26.80 -41.95
N LEU A 436 -18.86 25.93 -41.35
CA LEU A 436 -20.24 25.71 -41.77
C LEU A 436 -21.06 27.01 -41.72
N PHE A 437 -20.92 27.81 -40.66
CA PHE A 437 -21.66 29.08 -40.51
C PHE A 437 -21.28 30.11 -41.59
N ILE A 438 -20.00 30.20 -41.96
CA ILE A 438 -19.49 31.12 -43.01
C ILE A 438 -19.93 30.66 -44.41
N LEU A 439 -19.91 29.36 -44.70
CA LEU A 439 -20.39 28.80 -45.98
C LEU A 439 -21.90 28.99 -46.18
N PHE A 440 -22.70 28.89 -45.12
CA PHE A 440 -24.14 29.19 -45.19
C PHE A 440 -24.41 30.70 -45.33
N ARG A 441 -23.64 31.56 -44.65
CA ARG A 441 -23.84 33.02 -44.70
C ARG A 441 -23.40 33.65 -46.03
N THR A 442 -22.40 33.09 -46.70
CA THR A 442 -21.95 33.54 -48.03
C THR A 442 -22.93 33.16 -49.15
N ASN A 443 -23.72 32.09 -49.00
CA ASN A 443 -24.80 31.75 -49.94
C ASN A 443 -26.05 32.63 -49.78
N SER A 444 -26.34 33.14 -48.57
CA SER A 444 -27.51 34.02 -48.36
C SER A 444 -27.35 35.42 -48.96
N LYS A 445 -26.13 35.89 -49.22
CA LYS A 445 -25.88 37.23 -49.78
C LYS A 445 -25.84 37.29 -51.32
N ARG A 446 -25.97 36.16 -52.02
CA ARG A 446 -25.95 36.11 -53.50
C ARG A 446 -27.34 35.84 -54.12
N LYS A 447 -28.41 36.30 -53.45
CA LYS A 447 -29.80 36.37 -53.98
C LYS A 447 -30.35 37.79 -54.12
N TYR A 448 -29.53 38.83 -53.90
CA TYR A 448 -29.86 40.21 -54.21
C TYR A 448 -28.65 40.92 -54.81
N LEU A 449 -28.37 40.61 -56.07
CA LEU A 449 -27.77 41.49 -57.09
C LEU A 449 -27.99 40.83 -58.46
#